data_AF-A0A225E6T2-F1
#
_entry.id   AF-A0A225E6T2-F1
#
_cell.length_a   1.000
_cell.length_b   1.000
_cell.length_c   1.000
_cell.angle_alpha   90.00
_cell.angle_beta   90.00
_cell.angle_gamma   90.00
#
_symmetry.space_group_name_H-M   'P 1'
#
loop_
_entity.id
_entity.type
_entity.pdbx_description
1 polymer ?
#
loop_
_entity_poly.entity_id
_entity_poly.type
_entity_poly.pdbx_seq_one_letter_code
_entity_poly.pdbx_strand_id
1 'polypeptide(L)'
;MWPHGGIPVPGMAGQVSDSVEGIWQGLKVIGGKTAPRYFAGRGHKRGGQPRGHQYGTKLLKIVEAREKIYRVAYEWMLANRVEPELIEHFVGRAFEGDAQYFHDVSNNGRVGNPDEGWAHAAVLVQYLNRVCAGRA
;
A
#
# COMPACT_ATOMS: atom_id res chain seq x y z
N MET A 1 -8.11 2.26 -9.84
CA MET A 1 -7.21 1.21 -9.34
C MET A 1 -7.62 -0.11 -9.99
N TRP A 2 -6.67 -0.86 -10.52
CA TRP A 2 -6.91 -2.16 -11.16
C TRP A 2 -6.95 -3.27 -10.10
N PRO A 3 -7.87 -4.25 -10.17
CA PRO A 3 -7.81 -5.41 -9.30
C PRO A 3 -6.65 -6.30 -9.75
N HIS A 4 -5.60 -6.38 -8.94
CA HIS A 4 -4.42 -7.22 -9.18
C HIS A 4 -4.67 -8.66 -8.77
N GLY A 5 -5.62 -8.89 -7.85
CA GLY A 5 -6.00 -10.22 -7.38
C GLY A 5 -5.03 -10.79 -6.34
N GLY A 6 -5.58 -11.58 -5.42
CA GLY A 6 -4.79 -12.48 -4.58
C GLY A 6 -3.72 -11.82 -3.71
N ILE A 7 -3.89 -10.55 -3.31
CA ILE A 7 -2.97 -9.85 -2.38
C ILE A 7 -3.30 -10.32 -0.95
N PRO A 8 -2.36 -10.91 -0.20
CA PRO A 8 -2.62 -11.36 1.17
C PRO A 8 -3.06 -10.20 2.06
N VAL A 9 -4.10 -10.41 2.87
CA VAL A 9 -4.58 -9.43 3.85
C VAL A 9 -3.73 -9.51 5.11
N PRO A 10 -2.93 -8.47 5.46
CA PRO A 10 -2.05 -8.54 6.64
C PRO A 10 -2.85 -8.75 7.93
N GLY A 11 -2.43 -9.75 8.71
CA GLY A 11 -3.10 -10.13 9.97
C GLY A 11 -4.32 -11.04 9.81
N MET A 12 -4.61 -11.55 8.61
CA MET A 12 -5.69 -12.53 8.35
C MET A 12 -5.15 -13.71 7.52
N ALA A 13 -4.79 -14.80 8.18
CA ALA A 13 -4.24 -15.98 7.52
C ALA A 13 -5.21 -16.56 6.46
N GLY A 14 -4.69 -16.84 5.26
CA GLY A 14 -5.46 -17.39 4.14
C GLY A 14 -6.41 -16.40 3.44
N GLN A 15 -6.59 -15.19 3.98
CA GLN A 15 -7.44 -14.18 3.36
C GLN A 15 -6.66 -13.38 2.32
N VAL A 16 -7.28 -13.17 1.16
CA VAL A 16 -6.76 -12.32 0.08
C VAL A 16 -7.71 -11.19 -0.29
N SER A 17 -7.20 -10.21 -1.02
CA SER A 17 -7.92 -9.07 -1.59
C SER A 17 -7.52 -8.84 -3.04
N ASP A 18 -8.44 -8.29 -3.82
CA ASP A 18 -8.23 -7.95 -5.22
C ASP A 18 -7.43 -6.65 -5.38
N SER A 19 -7.42 -5.78 -4.36
CA SER A 19 -6.64 -4.54 -4.39
C SER A 19 -6.09 -4.12 -3.02
N VAL A 20 -5.02 -3.32 -3.03
CA VAL A 20 -4.44 -2.71 -1.82
C VAL A 20 -5.43 -1.75 -1.16
N GLU A 21 -6.16 -0.96 -1.94
CA GLU A 21 -7.23 -0.09 -1.41
C GLU A 21 -8.35 -0.92 -0.78
N GLY A 22 -8.67 -2.09 -1.34
CA GLY A 22 -9.63 -3.03 -0.75
C GLY A 22 -9.20 -3.49 0.63
N ILE A 23 -7.93 -3.83 0.82
CA ILE A 23 -7.33 -4.16 2.12
C ILE A 23 -7.47 -2.97 3.08
N TRP A 24 -7.03 -1.79 2.64
CA TRP A 24 -7.03 -0.58 3.44
C TRP A 24 -8.45 -0.21 3.93
N GLN A 25 -9.43 -0.22 3.04
CA GLN A 25 -10.82 0.11 3.36
C GLN A 25 -11.53 -1.01 4.12
N GLY A 26 -11.18 -2.27 3.84
CA GLY A 26 -11.76 -3.43 4.50
C GLY A 26 -11.32 -3.54 5.96
N LEU A 27 -10.06 -3.27 6.27
CA LEU A 27 -9.53 -3.30 7.64
C LEU A 27 -9.81 -2.02 8.43
N LYS A 28 -10.17 -0.92 7.77
CA LYS A 28 -10.54 0.34 8.44
C LYS A 28 -11.73 0.16 9.38
N VAL A 29 -11.57 0.58 10.63
CA VAL A 29 -12.62 0.50 11.65
C VAL A 29 -13.38 1.83 11.73
N ILE A 30 -14.66 1.82 11.36
CA ILE A 30 -15.59 2.95 11.47
C ILE A 30 -16.82 2.46 12.22
N GLY A 31 -17.29 3.21 13.22
CA GLY A 31 -18.42 2.78 14.05
C GLY A 31 -18.19 1.43 14.76
N GLY A 32 -16.92 1.11 15.07
CA GLY A 32 -16.53 -0.16 15.70
C GLY A 32 -16.51 -1.38 14.79
N LYS A 33 -16.69 -1.23 13.47
CA LYS A 33 -16.73 -2.37 12.52
C LYS A 33 -15.74 -2.20 11.36
N THR A 34 -15.13 -3.32 10.96
CA THR A 34 -14.44 -3.48 9.67
C THR A 34 -15.44 -3.71 8.54
N ALA A 35 -14.97 -3.76 7.30
CA ALA A 35 -15.81 -4.06 6.14
C ALA A 35 -15.11 -5.02 5.15
N PRO A 36 -14.94 -6.32 5.49
CA PRO A 36 -14.23 -7.30 4.65
C PRO A 36 -14.76 -7.42 3.21
N ARG A 37 -16.03 -7.06 2.96
CA ARG A 37 -16.61 -6.98 1.60
C ARG A 37 -15.79 -6.15 0.60
N TYR A 38 -14.97 -5.21 1.09
CA TYR A 38 -14.10 -4.37 0.25
C TYR A 38 -12.85 -5.11 -0.26
N PHE A 39 -12.57 -6.32 0.23
CA PHE A 39 -11.50 -7.15 -0.33
C PHE A 39 -11.80 -7.59 -1.76
N ALA A 40 -13.07 -7.62 -2.17
CA ALA A 40 -13.45 -7.89 -3.55
C ALA A 40 -13.48 -6.62 -4.40
N GLY A 41 -12.94 -6.70 -5.62
CA GLY A 41 -12.94 -5.62 -6.60
C GLY A 41 -11.91 -4.52 -6.35
N ARG A 42 -12.20 -3.31 -6.82
CA ARG A 42 -11.23 -2.20 -6.85
C ARG A 42 -10.96 -1.55 -5.49
N GLY A 43 -11.76 -1.87 -4.47
CA GLY A 43 -11.83 -1.07 -3.24
C GLY A 43 -12.56 0.26 -3.48
N HIS A 44 -13.16 0.82 -2.43
CA HIS A 44 -13.90 2.08 -2.48
C HIS A 44 -13.70 2.83 -1.17
N LYS A 45 -13.45 4.15 -1.26
CA LYS A 45 -13.28 4.98 -0.07
C LYS A 45 -14.56 4.96 0.77
N ARG A 46 -14.42 4.61 2.06
CA ARG A 46 -15.52 4.65 3.02
C ARG A 46 -15.57 6.01 3.73
N GLY A 47 -16.77 6.58 3.81
CA GLY A 47 -17.05 7.76 4.63
C GLY A 47 -17.17 7.41 6.12
N GLY A 48 -16.97 8.42 6.97
CA GLY A 48 -17.02 8.31 8.42
C GLY A 48 -15.67 8.45 9.11
N GLN A 49 -15.68 8.65 10.43
CA GLN A 49 -14.49 8.87 11.23
C GLN A 49 -13.78 7.54 11.55
N PRO A 50 -12.57 7.30 11.05
CA PRO A 50 -11.83 6.07 11.32
C PRO A 50 -11.25 6.07 12.74
N ARG A 51 -11.37 4.95 13.45
CA ARG A 51 -10.71 4.75 14.75
C ARG A 51 -9.29 4.17 14.63
N GLY A 52 -9.00 3.53 13.49
CA GLY A 52 -7.78 2.80 13.20
C GLY A 52 -8.01 1.72 12.14
N HIS A 53 -7.07 0.78 12.03
CA HIS A 53 -7.16 -0.39 11.16
C HIS A 53 -6.97 -1.67 11.96
N GLN A 54 -7.80 -2.67 11.71
CA GLN A 54 -7.71 -3.98 12.36
C GLN A 54 -6.50 -4.76 11.79
N TYR A 55 -5.68 -5.33 12.67
CA TYR A 55 -4.58 -6.23 12.32
C TYR A 55 -4.60 -7.43 13.28
N GLY A 56 -5.09 -8.57 12.82
CA GLY A 56 -5.40 -9.71 13.70
C GLY A 56 -6.36 -9.27 14.80
N THR A 57 -5.92 -9.31 16.06
CA THR A 57 -6.68 -8.86 17.23
C THR A 57 -6.41 -7.41 17.65
N LYS A 58 -5.43 -6.73 17.04
CA LYS A 58 -5.00 -5.38 17.41
C LYS A 58 -5.67 -4.30 16.56
N LEU A 59 -5.96 -3.15 17.18
CA LEU A 59 -6.38 -1.94 16.48
C LEU A 59 -5.18 -0.99 16.33
N LEU A 60 -4.68 -0.84 15.10
CA LEU A 60 -3.51 -0.01 14.81
C LEU A 60 -3.93 1.44 14.54
N LYS A 61 -3.12 2.39 15.04
CA LYS A 61 -3.23 3.81 14.67
C LYS A 61 -2.62 4.06 13.28
N ILE A 62 -2.88 5.24 12.71
CA ILE A 62 -2.63 5.52 11.29
C ILE A 62 -1.20 5.21 10.82
N VAL A 63 -0.18 5.64 11.57
CA VAL A 63 1.23 5.41 11.21
C VAL A 63 1.58 3.93 11.24
N GLU A 64 1.25 3.24 12.34
CA GLU A 64 1.51 1.81 12.47
C GLU A 64 0.73 0.97 11.45
N ALA A 65 -0.50 1.37 11.14
CA ALA A 65 -1.31 0.75 10.11
C ALA A 65 -0.68 0.91 8.72
N ARG A 66 -0.11 2.07 8.39
CA ARG A 66 0.60 2.26 7.12
C ARG A 66 1.79 1.32 7.01
N GLU A 67 2.57 1.19 8.08
CA GLU A 67 3.76 0.33 8.08
C GLU A 67 3.43 -1.17 8.00
N LYS A 68 2.44 -1.63 8.79
CA LYS A 68 2.13 -3.06 8.93
C LYS A 68 1.10 -3.59 7.95
N ILE A 69 0.27 -2.71 7.39
CA ILE A 69 -0.82 -3.09 6.48
C ILE A 69 -0.53 -2.51 5.09
N TYR A 70 -0.55 -1.18 4.97
CA TYR A 70 -0.55 -0.54 3.66
C TYR A 70 0.73 -0.83 2.87
N ARG A 71 1.89 -0.53 3.48
CA ARG A 71 3.22 -0.76 2.91
C ARG A 71 3.42 -2.22 2.54
N VAL A 72 3.18 -3.13 3.49
CA VAL A 72 3.35 -4.58 3.29
C VAL A 72 2.50 -5.09 2.13
N ALA A 73 1.22 -4.71 2.07
CA ALA A 73 0.34 -5.12 0.99
C ALA A 73 0.73 -4.51 -0.37
N TYR A 74 1.12 -3.23 -0.38
CA TYR A 74 1.53 -2.52 -1.58
C TYR A 74 2.81 -3.12 -2.17
N GLU A 75 3.83 -3.35 -1.34
CA GLU A 75 5.11 -3.92 -1.78
C GLU A 75 4.98 -5.38 -2.20
N TRP A 76 4.14 -6.15 -1.50
CA TRP A 76 3.82 -7.50 -1.96
C TRP A 76 3.19 -7.48 -3.36
N MET A 77 2.25 -6.55 -3.60
CA MET A 77 1.64 -6.36 -4.91
C MET A 77 2.68 -5.98 -5.97
N LEU A 78 3.57 -5.02 -5.69
CA LEU A 78 4.67 -4.66 -6.59
C LEU A 78 5.56 -5.86 -6.93
N ALA A 79 5.92 -6.68 -5.95
CA ALA A 79 6.83 -7.80 -6.14
C ALA A 79 6.20 -9.03 -6.81
N ASN A 80 4.87 -9.20 -6.75
CA ASN A 80 4.20 -10.44 -7.16
C ASN A 80 3.14 -10.26 -8.25
N ARG A 81 2.69 -9.03 -8.51
CA ARG A 81 1.56 -8.74 -9.42
C ARG A 81 1.86 -7.70 -10.49
N VAL A 82 2.96 -6.94 -10.34
CA VAL A 82 3.42 -6.05 -11.39
C VAL A 82 4.39 -6.82 -12.28
N GLU A 83 4.32 -6.57 -13.59
CA GLU A 83 5.25 -7.14 -14.56
C GLU A 83 6.70 -6.82 -14.15
N PRO A 84 7.55 -7.83 -13.92
CA PRO A 84 8.93 -7.61 -13.46
C PRO A 84 9.72 -6.67 -14.36
N GLU A 85 9.50 -6.74 -15.68
CA GLU A 85 10.17 -5.91 -16.69
C GLU A 85 9.90 -4.41 -16.47
N LEU A 86 8.73 -4.05 -15.94
CA LEU A 86 8.42 -2.65 -15.63
C LEU A 86 9.24 -2.15 -14.44
N ILE A 87 9.40 -2.98 -13.40
CA ILE A 87 10.25 -2.65 -12.26
C ILE A 87 11.72 -2.57 -12.69
N GLU A 88 12.17 -3.54 -13.49
CA GLU A 88 13.52 -3.56 -14.04
C GLU A 88 13.81 -2.33 -14.90
N HIS A 89 12.83 -1.86 -15.69
CA HIS A 89 12.98 -0.65 -16.49
C HIS A 89 13.29 0.57 -15.60
N PHE A 90 12.49 0.83 -14.57
CA PHE A 90 12.74 1.96 -13.66
C PHE A 90 14.07 1.85 -12.92
N VAL A 91 14.45 0.65 -12.48
CA VAL A 91 15.73 0.40 -11.81
C VAL A 91 16.90 0.62 -12.78
N GLY A 92 16.83 0.10 -14.00
CA GLY A 92 17.85 0.27 -15.03
C GLY A 92 18.08 1.75 -15.37
N ARG A 93 17.01 2.51 -15.62
CA ARG A 93 17.11 3.96 -15.87
C ARG A 93 17.73 4.70 -14.68
N ALA A 94 17.44 4.29 -13.44
CA ALA A 94 18.05 4.88 -12.26
C ALA A 94 19.58 4.68 -12.22
N PHE A 95 20.07 3.49 -12.59
CA PHE A 95 21.50 3.20 -12.68
C PHE A 95 22.19 3.92 -13.85
N GLU A 96 21.46 4.24 -14.92
CA GLU A 96 21.94 5.09 -16.02
C GLU A 96 22.04 6.58 -15.63
N GLY A 97 21.57 6.96 -14.44
CA GLY A 97 21.60 8.34 -13.93
C GLY A 97 20.39 9.18 -14.33
N ASP A 98 19.33 8.57 -14.86
CA ASP A 98 18.13 9.29 -15.24
C ASP A 98 17.32 9.75 -14.03
N ALA A 99 17.00 11.05 -14.01
CA ALA A 99 16.06 11.60 -13.06
C ALA A 99 14.62 11.17 -13.39
N GLN A 100 13.97 10.49 -12.45
CA GLN A 100 12.61 9.98 -12.60
C GLN A 100 11.67 10.68 -11.61
N TYR A 101 10.56 11.23 -12.11
CA TYR A 101 9.60 12.00 -11.31
C TYR A 101 8.26 11.27 -11.22
N PHE A 102 7.83 10.95 -10.00
CA PHE A 102 6.55 10.28 -9.72
C PHE A 102 5.60 11.27 -9.05
N HIS A 103 4.47 11.52 -9.70
CA HIS A 103 3.47 12.49 -9.23
C HIS A 103 2.27 11.80 -8.58
N ASP A 104 1.69 12.46 -7.57
CA ASP A 104 0.52 12.00 -6.84
C ASP A 104 -0.37 13.20 -6.46
N VAL A 105 -1.58 12.91 -5.98
CA VAL A 105 -2.53 13.91 -5.48
C VAL A 105 -2.07 14.47 -4.13
N SER A 106 -1.36 13.67 -3.32
CA SER A 106 -0.78 14.10 -2.03
C SER A 106 0.74 14.25 -2.16
N ASN A 107 1.30 15.20 -1.39
CA ASN A 107 2.74 15.44 -1.34
C ASN A 107 3.41 14.84 -0.10
N ASN A 108 2.68 14.09 0.73
CA ASN A 108 3.24 13.50 1.94
C ASN A 108 4.20 12.34 1.60
N GLY A 109 5.49 12.65 1.54
CA GLY A 109 6.55 11.66 1.34
C GLY A 109 6.90 10.81 2.56
N ARG A 110 6.31 11.10 3.74
CA ARG A 110 6.74 10.53 5.03
C ARG A 110 5.63 9.67 5.63
N VAL A 111 5.86 8.36 5.67
CA VAL A 111 4.93 7.39 6.28
C VAL A 111 4.54 7.76 7.73
N GLY A 112 5.49 8.33 8.48
CA GLY A 112 5.32 8.79 9.85
C GLY A 112 4.59 10.12 10.05
N ASN A 113 4.25 10.86 8.99
CA ASN A 113 3.45 12.08 9.10
C ASN A 113 1.96 11.72 9.17
N PRO A 114 1.28 11.87 10.32
CA PRO A 114 -0.11 11.44 10.50
C PRO A 114 -1.14 12.42 9.91
N ASP A 115 -0.75 13.67 9.63
CA ASP A 115 -1.67 14.77 9.36
C ASP A 115 -2.20 14.80 7.91
N GLU A 116 -1.52 14.09 7.01
CA GLU A 116 -1.89 13.95 5.60
C GLU A 116 -1.84 12.46 5.17
N GLY A 117 -2.64 12.07 4.17
CA GLY A 117 -2.54 10.75 3.55
C GLY A 117 -1.13 10.49 3.03
N TRP A 118 -0.57 9.30 3.21
CA TRP A 118 0.75 8.96 2.65
C TRP A 118 0.62 8.79 1.13
N ALA A 119 1.45 9.49 0.36
CA ALA A 119 1.40 9.44 -1.09
C ALA A 119 1.77 8.02 -1.60
N HIS A 120 1.00 7.51 -2.56
CA HIS A 120 1.30 6.27 -3.27
C HIS A 120 2.63 6.37 -4.03
N ALA A 121 2.88 7.51 -4.68
CA ALA A 121 4.16 7.77 -5.34
C ALA A 121 5.33 7.63 -4.35
N ALA A 122 5.17 8.10 -3.10
CA ALA A 122 6.20 7.95 -2.09
C ALA A 122 6.43 6.48 -1.69
N VAL A 123 5.38 5.66 -1.63
CA VAL A 123 5.52 4.20 -1.37
C VAL A 123 6.32 3.55 -2.50
N LEU A 124 5.97 3.84 -3.75
CA LEU A 124 6.64 3.29 -4.93
C LEU A 124 8.11 3.72 -5.00
N VAL A 125 8.41 5.01 -4.84
CA VAL A 125 9.78 5.54 -4.86
C VAL A 125 10.61 4.91 -3.74
N GLN A 126 10.06 4.79 -2.54
CA GLN A 126 10.77 4.14 -1.43
C GLN A 126 11.04 2.65 -1.71
N TYR A 127 10.11 1.94 -2.37
CA TYR A 127 10.31 0.57 -2.81
C TYR A 127 11.43 0.48 -3.84
N LEU A 128 11.37 1.27 -4.93
CA LEU A 128 12.40 1.30 -5.97
C LEU A 128 13.78 1.64 -5.41
N ASN A 129 13.87 2.63 -4.53
CA ASN A 129 15.13 3.00 -3.88
C ASN A 129 15.73 1.85 -3.06
N ARG A 130 14.89 1.05 -2.37
CA ARG A 130 15.37 -0.15 -1.64
C ARG A 130 15.81 -1.25 -2.60
N VAL A 131 15.14 -1.42 -3.73
CA VAL A 131 15.56 -2.38 -4.77
C VAL A 131 16.90 -1.95 -5.37
N CYS A 132 17.08 -0.67 -5.71
CA CYS A 132 18.37 -0.14 -6.20
C CYS A 132 19.47 -0.30 -5.15
N ALA A 133 19.21 0.06 -3.89
CA ALA A 133 20.19 -0.08 -2.81
C ALA A 133 20.59 -1.54 -2.53
N GLY A 134 19.73 -2.50 -2.83
CA GLY A 134 20.05 -3.94 -2.75
C GLY A 134 20.90 -4.47 -3.91
N ARG A 135 21.15 -3.66 -4.95
CA ARG A 135 21.91 -4.01 -6.16
C ARG A 135 23.19 -3.19 -6.35
N ALA A 136 23.36 -2.11 -5.58
CA ALA A 136 24.56 -1.29 -5.53
C ALA A 136 25.64 -1.95 -4.66
#